data_AF-A0A8W8JDN7-F1
#
_entry.id   AF-A0A8W8JDN7-F1
#
_cell.length_a   1.000
_cell.length_b   1.000
_cell.length_c   1.000
_cell.angle_alpha   90.00
_cell.angle_beta   90.00
_cell.angle_gamma   90.00
#
_symmetry.space_group_name_H-M   'P 1'
#
loop_
_entity.id
_entity.type
_entity.pdbx_description
1 polymer ?
#
loop_
_entity_poly.entity_id
_entity_poly.type
_entity_poly.pdbx_seq_one_letter_code
_entity_poly.pdbx_strand_id
1 'polypeptide(L)'
;MGPYAKKVICEELGAPQNSVVNCTPLEDFGGKHPDPNLTYAADLVTEMAKGHYDFGAAFDGDGDRNMILGKNAFFVTPSDSLAVLAHYLECIPYFKETGVKGYARSMPTSGAVDRVAKAKNQTCFEVPTGWKFFGNLMDAGRLSLCGEESFGTGSDHIREKDGLWAVLAWLSVLANQNCSVEECIKKHWQTYGRNFYTRFGKFFIV
;
A
#
# COMPACT_ATOMS: atom_id res chain seq x y z
N MET A 1 -14.96 4.73 1.48
CA MET A 1 -14.40 3.36 1.58
C MET A 1 -15.34 2.27 2.12
N GLY A 2 -16.03 2.44 3.26
CA GLY A 2 -16.80 1.35 3.92
C GLY A 2 -17.72 0.45 3.05
N PRO A 3 -18.59 1.01 2.20
CA PRO A 3 -19.44 0.21 1.30
C PRO A 3 -18.65 -0.62 0.27
N TYR A 4 -17.52 -0.09 -0.22
CA TYR A 4 -16.63 -0.81 -1.13
C TYR A 4 -16.01 -2.03 -0.44
N ALA A 5 -15.53 -1.88 0.80
CA ALA A 5 -14.98 -2.99 1.56
C ALA A 5 -16.02 -4.09 1.80
N LYS A 6 -17.24 -3.74 2.22
CA LYS A 6 -18.33 -4.73 2.40
C LYS A 6 -18.65 -5.48 1.11
N LYS A 7 -18.86 -4.75 0.02
CA LYS A 7 -19.25 -5.34 -1.26
C LYS A 7 -18.13 -6.20 -1.86
N VAL A 8 -16.92 -5.66 -1.94
CA VAL A 8 -15.80 -6.36 -2.58
C VAL A 8 -15.25 -7.46 -1.69
N ILE A 9 -14.88 -7.15 -0.44
CA ILE A 9 -14.18 -8.10 0.44
C ILE A 9 -15.14 -9.18 0.97
N CYS A 10 -16.35 -8.82 1.38
CA CYS A 10 -17.29 -9.78 1.97
C CYS A 10 -18.25 -10.41 0.97
N GLU A 11 -18.94 -9.62 0.15
CA GLU A 11 -19.98 -10.16 -0.76
C GLU A 11 -19.37 -10.84 -1.99
N GLU A 12 -18.38 -10.23 -2.64
CA GLU A 12 -17.77 -10.77 -3.87
C GLU A 12 -16.63 -11.77 -3.58
N LEU A 13 -15.74 -11.45 -2.64
CA LEU A 13 -14.58 -12.30 -2.32
C LEU A 13 -14.84 -13.29 -1.16
N GLY A 14 -16.01 -13.22 -0.52
CA GLY A 14 -16.46 -14.21 0.45
C GLY A 14 -15.80 -14.14 1.83
N ALA A 15 -15.14 -13.03 2.18
CA ALA A 15 -14.62 -12.86 3.52
C ALA A 15 -15.77 -12.77 4.56
N PRO A 16 -15.57 -13.30 5.77
CA PRO A 16 -16.52 -13.12 6.87
C PRO A 16 -16.89 -11.65 7.10
N GLN A 17 -18.14 -11.39 7.49
CA GLN A 17 -18.62 -10.01 7.74
C GLN A 17 -17.87 -9.30 8.87
N ASN A 18 -17.28 -10.05 9.81
CA ASN A 18 -16.44 -9.49 10.87
C ASN A 18 -15.02 -9.11 10.40
N SER A 19 -14.67 -9.36 9.12
CA SER A 19 -13.41 -8.91 8.53
C SER A 19 -13.42 -7.42 8.18
N VAL A 20 -14.59 -6.79 8.09
CA VAL A 20 -14.74 -5.36 7.77
C VAL A 20 -15.25 -4.60 8.99
N VAL A 21 -14.49 -3.62 9.46
CA VAL A 21 -14.77 -2.85 10.67
C VAL A 21 -14.96 -1.37 10.30
N ASN A 22 -15.83 -0.65 11.02
CA ASN A 22 -16.13 0.77 10.77
C ASN A 22 -16.57 1.08 9.31
N CYS A 23 -17.27 0.13 8.67
CA CYS A 23 -17.65 0.22 7.26
C CYS A 23 -19.03 0.85 7.01
N THR A 24 -19.53 1.65 7.95
CA THR A 24 -20.71 2.50 7.77
C THR A 24 -20.22 3.94 7.75
N PRO A 25 -20.33 4.67 6.62
CA PRO A 25 -19.90 6.07 6.55
C PRO A 25 -20.65 6.94 7.57
N LEU A 26 -19.92 7.80 8.27
CA LEU A 26 -20.44 8.79 9.22
C LEU A 26 -19.88 10.16 8.84
N GLU A 27 -20.67 11.22 8.98
CA GLU A 27 -20.26 12.59 8.62
C GLU A 27 -19.04 13.07 9.42
N ASP A 28 -18.91 12.63 10.67
CA ASP A 28 -17.83 12.97 11.60
C ASP A 28 -16.78 11.86 11.74
N PHE A 29 -16.87 10.80 10.93
CA PHE A 29 -16.03 9.60 11.04
C PHE A 29 -16.01 8.97 12.44
N GLY A 30 -17.08 9.14 13.23
CA GLY A 30 -17.16 8.70 14.62
C GLY A 30 -16.30 9.53 15.57
N GLY A 31 -16.09 10.81 15.25
CA GLY A 31 -15.27 11.75 16.02
C GLY A 31 -13.76 11.48 15.96
N LYS A 32 -13.31 10.67 15.00
CA LYS A 32 -11.90 10.27 14.82
C LYS A 32 -11.32 10.85 13.53
N HIS A 33 -10.00 10.97 13.47
CA HIS A 33 -9.32 11.38 12.25
C HIS A 33 -9.15 10.17 11.33
N PRO A 34 -9.74 10.15 10.10
CA PRO A 34 -9.63 9.02 9.18
C PRO A 34 -8.28 9.05 8.46
N ASP A 35 -7.20 8.74 9.18
CA ASP A 35 -5.83 8.75 8.65
C ASP A 35 -5.11 7.43 9.00
N PRO A 36 -4.73 6.60 8.01
CA PRO A 36 -4.26 5.25 8.22
C PRO A 36 -2.78 5.27 8.62
N ASN A 37 -2.51 5.55 9.89
CA ASN A 37 -1.18 5.44 10.47
C ASN A 37 -1.23 4.82 11.87
N LEU A 38 -0.06 4.45 12.41
CA LEU A 38 0.04 3.77 13.70
C LEU A 38 -0.54 4.56 14.89
N THR A 39 -0.70 5.87 14.75
CA THR A 39 -1.27 6.74 15.80
C THR A 39 -2.80 6.77 15.73
N TYR A 40 -3.39 7.06 14.57
CA TYR A 40 -4.84 7.23 14.44
C TYR A 40 -5.59 5.91 14.22
N ALA A 41 -4.95 4.90 13.62
CA ALA A 41 -5.51 3.56 13.47
C ALA A 41 -5.11 2.62 14.63
N ALA A 42 -4.94 3.16 15.85
CA ALA A 42 -4.48 2.42 17.03
C ALA A 42 -5.38 1.22 17.40
N ASP A 43 -6.69 1.33 17.16
CA ASP A 43 -7.64 0.24 17.38
C ASP A 43 -7.29 -0.99 16.53
N LEU A 44 -6.99 -0.78 15.24
CA LEU A 44 -6.56 -1.84 14.34
C LEU A 44 -5.21 -2.43 14.79
N VAL A 45 -4.26 -1.59 15.17
CA VAL A 45 -2.93 -2.04 15.64
C VAL A 45 -3.08 -2.92 16.88
N THR A 46 -3.94 -2.52 17.82
CA THR A 46 -4.19 -3.27 19.06
C THR A 46 -4.87 -4.61 18.76
N GLU A 47 -5.82 -4.63 17.81
CA GLU A 47 -6.47 -5.88 17.41
C GLU A 47 -5.49 -6.84 16.72
N MET A 48 -4.66 -6.34 15.79
CA MET A 48 -3.64 -7.12 15.10
C MET A 48 -2.56 -7.65 16.06
N ALA A 49 -2.24 -6.90 17.12
CA ALA A 49 -1.25 -7.29 18.13
C ALA A 49 -1.66 -8.52 18.95
N LYS A 50 -2.96 -8.87 18.99
CA LYS A 50 -3.44 -10.11 19.64
C LYS A 50 -3.03 -11.38 18.88
N GLY A 51 -2.60 -11.26 17.63
CA GLY A 51 -2.07 -12.37 16.83
C GLY A 51 -3.14 -13.31 16.25
N HIS A 52 -4.41 -12.92 16.27
CA HIS A 52 -5.51 -13.70 15.70
C HIS A 52 -5.68 -13.54 14.17
N TYR A 53 -5.16 -12.45 13.62
CA TYR A 53 -5.29 -12.09 12.21
C TYR A 53 -3.92 -12.08 11.53
N ASP A 54 -3.85 -12.61 10.31
CA ASP A 54 -2.59 -12.68 9.54
C ASP A 54 -2.35 -11.43 8.67
N PHE A 55 -3.42 -10.70 8.35
CA PHE A 55 -3.40 -9.49 7.53
C PHE A 55 -4.40 -8.46 8.07
N GLY A 56 -4.00 -7.19 8.12
CA GLY A 56 -4.85 -6.07 8.49
C GLY A 56 -4.56 -4.86 7.61
N ALA A 57 -5.59 -4.06 7.34
CA ALA A 57 -5.45 -2.83 6.59
C ALA A 57 -6.36 -1.71 7.11
N ALA A 58 -5.94 -0.47 6.94
CA ALA A 58 -6.73 0.72 7.20
C ALA A 58 -6.68 1.66 6.01
N PHE A 59 -7.74 2.45 5.84
CA PHE A 59 -7.90 3.44 4.77
C PHE A 59 -8.20 4.82 5.36
N ASP A 60 -7.98 5.87 4.58
CA ASP A 60 -8.46 7.20 4.92
C ASP A 60 -9.89 7.48 4.45
N GLY A 61 -10.34 8.73 4.60
CA GLY A 61 -11.74 9.12 4.43
C GLY A 61 -12.29 8.92 3.03
N ASP A 62 -11.55 9.37 2.00
CA ASP A 62 -11.87 9.15 0.59
C ASP A 62 -11.34 7.80 0.09
N GLY A 63 -10.31 7.25 0.74
CA GLY A 63 -9.87 5.88 0.58
C GLY A 63 -8.76 5.69 -0.46
N ASP A 64 -8.03 6.76 -0.76
CA ASP A 64 -6.90 6.74 -1.67
C ASP A 64 -5.60 6.27 -0.96
N ARG A 65 -5.56 6.31 0.38
CA ARG A 65 -4.44 5.83 1.20
C ARG A 65 -4.71 4.49 1.87
N ASN A 66 -3.63 3.76 2.14
CA ASN A 66 -3.64 2.44 2.77
C ASN A 66 -2.49 2.26 3.77
N MET A 67 -2.80 1.71 4.93
CA MET A 67 -1.82 1.10 5.83
C MET A 67 -1.96 -0.41 5.79
N ILE A 68 -0.83 -1.13 5.76
CA ILE A 68 -0.77 -2.59 5.74
C ILE A 68 -0.09 -3.09 7.02
N LEU A 69 -0.72 -4.05 7.68
CA LEU A 69 -0.22 -4.75 8.86
C LEU A 69 -0.22 -6.26 8.61
N GLY A 70 0.85 -6.91 9.05
CA GLY A 70 0.90 -8.36 9.22
C GLY A 70 0.47 -8.79 10.62
N LYS A 71 0.50 -10.11 10.85
CA LYS A 71 0.31 -10.74 12.16
C LYS A 71 1.13 -10.07 13.26
N ASN A 72 0.60 -10.06 14.49
CA ASN A 72 1.23 -9.46 15.67
C ASN A 72 1.56 -7.97 15.49
N ALA A 73 0.72 -7.26 14.72
CA ALA A 73 0.90 -5.86 14.35
C ALA A 73 2.24 -5.56 13.64
N PHE A 74 2.75 -6.50 12.83
CA PHE A 74 3.93 -6.26 12.02
C PHE A 74 3.67 -5.12 11.01
N PHE A 75 4.30 -3.97 11.23
CA PHE A 75 4.09 -2.79 10.41
C PHE A 75 4.89 -2.85 9.11
N VAL A 76 4.18 -2.75 7.98
CA VAL A 76 4.79 -2.57 6.66
C VAL A 76 4.91 -1.08 6.39
N THR A 77 6.15 -0.57 6.30
CA THR A 77 6.35 0.83 5.92
C THR A 77 5.80 1.06 4.50
N PRO A 78 5.17 2.22 4.19
CA PRO A 78 4.62 2.44 2.86
C PRO A 78 5.67 2.37 1.74
N SER A 79 6.92 2.74 2.05
CA SER A 79 8.04 2.60 1.10
C SER A 79 8.42 1.14 0.83
N ASP A 80 8.47 0.28 1.87
CA ASP A 80 8.68 -1.16 1.67
C ASP A 80 7.48 -1.81 0.98
N SER A 81 6.25 -1.34 1.26
CA SER A 81 5.02 -1.80 0.60
C SER A 81 5.12 -1.64 -0.92
N LEU A 82 5.48 -0.43 -1.37
CA LEU A 82 5.73 -0.15 -2.79
C LEU A 82 6.78 -1.08 -3.39
N ALA A 83 7.89 -1.30 -2.69
CA ALA A 83 9.00 -2.12 -3.18
C ALA A 83 8.64 -3.62 -3.27
N VAL A 84 7.91 -4.16 -2.30
CA VAL A 84 7.43 -5.55 -2.34
C VAL A 84 6.43 -5.75 -3.47
N LEU A 85 5.47 -4.83 -3.63
CA LEU A 85 4.55 -4.89 -4.74
C LEU A 85 5.30 -4.84 -6.08
N ALA A 86 6.28 -3.93 -6.24
CA ALA A 86 7.10 -3.84 -7.44
C ALA A 86 7.83 -5.16 -7.77
N HIS A 87 8.29 -5.90 -6.75
CA HIS A 87 8.95 -7.19 -6.96
C HIS A 87 7.97 -8.25 -7.46
N TYR A 88 6.74 -8.28 -6.92
CA TYR A 88 5.73 -9.29 -7.21
C TYR A 88 4.61 -8.86 -8.17
N LEU A 89 4.73 -7.72 -8.86
CA LEU A 89 3.73 -7.18 -9.80
C LEU A 89 3.19 -8.21 -10.79
N GLU A 90 4.06 -9.07 -11.31
CA GLU A 90 3.71 -10.14 -12.25
C GLU A 90 2.77 -11.19 -11.66
N CYS A 91 2.52 -11.23 -10.35
CA CYS A 91 1.50 -12.08 -9.74
C CYS A 91 0.08 -11.59 -10.05
N ILE A 92 -0.09 -10.30 -10.34
CA ILE A 92 -1.37 -9.64 -10.56
C ILE A 92 -1.71 -9.71 -12.06
N PRO A 93 -2.86 -10.29 -12.46
CA PRO A 93 -3.20 -10.52 -13.87
C PRO A 93 -3.06 -9.30 -14.78
N TYR A 94 -3.47 -8.12 -14.31
CA TYR A 94 -3.34 -6.86 -15.03
C TYR A 94 -1.92 -6.64 -15.56
N PHE A 95 -0.88 -6.80 -14.75
CA PHE A 95 0.50 -6.58 -15.18
C PHE A 95 1.10 -7.75 -15.97
N LYS A 96 0.49 -8.95 -15.91
CA LYS A 96 0.84 -10.04 -16.85
C LYS A 96 0.40 -9.69 -18.26
N GLU A 97 -0.76 -9.04 -18.39
CA GLU A 97 -1.34 -8.68 -19.68
C GLU A 97 -0.76 -7.37 -20.24
N THR A 98 -0.62 -6.33 -19.41
CA THR A 98 -0.14 -5.01 -19.85
C THR A 98 1.38 -4.89 -19.88
N GLY A 99 2.09 -5.79 -19.20
CA GLY A 99 3.50 -5.64 -18.88
C GLY A 99 3.77 -4.51 -17.87
N VAL A 100 5.04 -4.35 -17.51
CA VAL A 100 5.53 -3.30 -16.60
C VAL A 100 6.35 -2.28 -17.38
N LYS A 101 5.84 -1.05 -17.45
CA LYS A 101 6.44 0.07 -18.20
C LYS A 101 7.53 0.81 -17.40
N GLY A 102 7.38 0.84 -16.08
CA GLY A 102 8.29 1.53 -15.16
C GLY A 102 7.67 1.74 -13.78
N TYR A 103 8.51 2.19 -12.86
CA TYR A 103 8.14 2.51 -11.48
C TYR A 103 8.33 3.99 -11.19
N ALA A 104 7.67 4.50 -10.16
CA ALA A 104 7.96 5.84 -9.66
C ALA A 104 7.72 5.96 -8.16
N ARG A 105 8.45 6.86 -7.51
CA ARG A 105 8.20 7.26 -6.14
C ARG A 105 8.35 8.77 -5.98
N SER A 106 7.70 9.33 -4.97
CA SER A 106 8.03 10.69 -4.56
C SER A 106 9.46 10.72 -3.98
N MET A 107 10.16 11.84 -4.14
CA MET A 107 11.50 12.05 -3.62
C MET A 107 11.65 11.70 -2.12
N PRO A 108 10.73 12.10 -1.20
CA PRO A 108 10.88 11.73 0.20
C PRO A 108 10.60 10.25 0.50
N THR A 109 10.03 9.49 -0.45
CA THR A 109 9.85 8.04 -0.30
C THR A 109 11.20 7.33 -0.28
N SER A 110 11.35 6.32 0.59
CA SER A 110 12.61 5.59 0.70
C SER A 110 13.02 4.92 -0.62
N GLY A 111 14.33 4.76 -0.81
CA GLY A 111 14.90 4.17 -2.03
C GLY A 111 14.72 2.66 -2.19
N ALA A 112 13.78 2.02 -1.49
CA ALA A 112 13.57 0.58 -1.53
C ALA A 112 13.13 0.09 -2.92
N VAL A 113 12.20 0.81 -3.57
CA VAL A 113 11.71 0.48 -4.92
C VAL A 113 12.80 0.64 -5.98
N ASP A 114 13.74 1.58 -5.82
CA ASP A 114 14.86 1.78 -6.72
C ASP A 114 15.77 0.55 -6.78
N ARG A 115 15.93 -0.17 -5.65
CA ARG A 115 16.70 -1.42 -5.60
C ARG A 115 16.03 -2.52 -6.41
N VAL A 116 14.70 -2.62 -6.34
CA VAL A 116 13.92 -3.56 -7.15
C VAL A 116 14.00 -3.19 -8.62
N ALA A 117 13.84 -1.91 -8.95
CA ALA A 117 13.93 -1.39 -10.31
C ALA A 117 15.28 -1.75 -10.94
N LYS A 118 16.37 -1.48 -10.24
CA LYS A 118 17.73 -1.83 -10.68
C LYS A 118 17.89 -3.33 -10.92
N ALA A 119 17.41 -4.17 -10.00
CA ALA A 119 17.52 -5.62 -10.13
C ALA A 119 16.67 -6.20 -11.26
N LYS A 120 15.51 -5.58 -11.56
CA LYS A 120 14.61 -5.97 -12.65
C LYS A 120 14.94 -5.28 -13.98
N ASN A 121 16.00 -4.47 -14.05
CA ASN A 121 16.35 -3.65 -15.21
C ASN A 121 15.17 -2.78 -15.70
N GLN A 122 14.45 -2.18 -14.76
CA GLN A 122 13.29 -1.31 -14.98
C GLN A 122 13.63 0.13 -14.62
N THR A 123 12.99 1.09 -15.29
CA THR A 123 13.15 2.51 -14.96
C THR A 123 12.40 2.83 -13.66
N CYS A 124 13.02 3.61 -12.77
CA CYS A 124 12.36 4.17 -11.58
C CYS A 124 12.48 5.70 -11.60
N PHE A 125 11.34 6.39 -11.66
CA PHE A 125 11.29 7.84 -11.63
C PHE A 125 11.20 8.35 -10.19
N GLU A 126 12.09 9.26 -9.84
CA GLU A 126 11.94 10.09 -8.66
C GLU A 126 11.24 11.38 -9.07
N VAL A 127 10.12 11.70 -8.41
CA VAL A 127 9.31 12.90 -8.70
C VAL A 127 9.09 13.74 -7.44
N PRO A 128 8.76 15.04 -7.53
CA PRO A 128 8.33 15.79 -6.36
C PRO A 128 7.06 15.19 -5.74
N THR A 129 6.82 15.45 -4.45
CA THR A 129 5.59 15.02 -3.77
C THR A 129 4.35 15.58 -4.45
N GLY A 130 3.33 14.73 -4.57
CA GLY A 130 2.03 15.05 -5.17
C GLY A 130 1.73 14.21 -6.41
N TRP A 131 0.55 13.58 -6.39
CA TRP A 131 0.17 12.55 -7.37
C TRP A 131 0.14 13.01 -8.84
N LYS A 132 -0.06 14.31 -9.08
CA LYS A 132 -0.07 14.92 -10.43
C LYS A 132 1.17 14.61 -11.29
N PHE A 133 2.34 14.41 -10.67
CA PHE A 133 3.56 14.09 -11.40
C PHE A 133 3.56 12.65 -11.93
N PHE A 134 2.91 11.71 -11.21
CA PHE A 134 2.72 10.35 -11.69
C PHE A 134 1.74 10.29 -12.86
N GLY A 135 0.66 11.09 -12.82
CA GLY A 135 -0.33 11.15 -13.91
C GLY A 135 0.31 11.40 -15.28
N ASN A 136 1.21 12.39 -15.38
CA ASN A 136 1.95 12.67 -16.62
C ASN A 136 2.79 11.48 -17.12
N LEU A 137 3.39 10.71 -16.20
CA LEU A 137 4.19 9.52 -16.55
C LEU A 137 3.31 8.35 -16.99
N MET A 138 2.13 8.19 -16.38
CA MET A 138 1.13 7.19 -16.78
C MET A 138 0.59 7.49 -18.18
N ASP A 139 0.23 8.75 -18.44
CA ASP A 139 -0.28 9.19 -19.75
C ASP A 139 0.77 9.06 -20.87
N ALA A 140 2.04 9.26 -20.53
CA ALA A 140 3.15 9.02 -21.45
C ALA A 140 3.48 7.53 -21.67
N GLY A 141 2.78 6.60 -21.00
CA GLY A 141 3.03 5.17 -21.10
C GLY A 141 4.36 4.73 -20.47
N ARG A 142 4.86 5.48 -19.47
CA ARG A 142 6.18 5.26 -18.83
C ARG A 142 6.09 4.72 -17.41
N LEU A 143 4.89 4.64 -16.84
CA LEU A 143 4.67 4.28 -15.45
C LEU A 143 3.57 3.25 -15.32
N SER A 144 3.83 2.18 -14.56
CA SER A 144 2.87 1.14 -14.23
C SER A 144 2.59 1.07 -12.73
N LEU A 145 3.56 1.33 -11.87
CA LEU A 145 3.38 1.29 -10.41
C LEU A 145 4.07 2.48 -9.75
N CYS A 146 3.37 3.15 -8.84
CA CYS A 146 3.94 4.25 -8.07
C CYS A 146 3.43 4.32 -6.64
N GLY A 147 4.17 5.03 -5.80
CA GLY A 147 3.76 5.26 -4.41
C GLY A 147 4.52 6.38 -3.70
N GLU A 148 3.91 6.80 -2.59
CA GLU A 148 4.39 7.84 -1.71
C GLU A 148 4.51 7.28 -0.29
N GLU A 149 5.53 7.73 0.45
CA GLU A 149 5.71 7.34 1.86
C GLU A 149 4.53 7.69 2.76
N SER A 150 3.69 8.64 2.32
CA SER A 150 2.45 9.06 2.97
C SER A 150 1.29 8.09 2.77
N PHE A 151 1.55 6.78 2.82
CA PHE A 151 0.55 5.70 2.71
C PHE A 151 -0.18 5.65 1.36
N GLY A 152 0.44 6.16 0.30
CA GLY A 152 -0.15 6.21 -1.05
C GLY A 152 0.45 5.17 -1.98
N THR A 153 -0.38 4.36 -2.63
CA THR A 153 0.06 3.40 -3.65
C THR A 153 -0.97 3.35 -4.77
N GLY A 154 -0.52 3.17 -6.01
CA GLY A 154 -1.42 3.05 -7.16
C GLY A 154 -0.69 2.64 -8.44
N SER A 155 -1.48 2.36 -9.47
CA SER A 155 -1.01 1.99 -10.81
C SER A 155 -1.70 2.80 -11.90
N ASP A 156 -1.34 2.57 -13.15
CA ASP A 156 -1.91 3.26 -14.32
C ASP A 156 -3.36 2.86 -14.66
N HIS A 157 -4.00 2.01 -13.84
CA HIS A 157 -5.42 1.65 -13.96
C HIS A 157 -6.37 2.85 -13.76
N ILE A 158 -5.97 3.83 -12.95
CA ILE A 158 -6.63 5.13 -12.78
C ILE A 158 -5.58 6.25 -12.71
N ARG A 159 -5.99 7.48 -12.37
CA ARG A 159 -5.10 8.64 -12.19
C ARG A 159 -5.09 9.18 -10.77
N GLU A 160 -5.42 8.33 -9.81
CA GLU A 160 -5.34 8.58 -8.38
C GLU A 160 -4.65 7.42 -7.64
N LYS A 161 -4.34 7.65 -6.37
CA LYS A 161 -3.97 6.58 -5.44
C LYS A 161 -5.20 5.72 -5.22
N ASP A 162 -5.01 4.45 -4.89
CA ASP A 162 -6.14 3.56 -4.58
C ASP A 162 -5.75 2.61 -3.45
N GLY A 163 -6.33 2.86 -2.27
CA GLY A 163 -6.05 2.07 -1.09
C GLY A 163 -6.58 0.64 -1.21
N LEU A 164 -7.79 0.46 -1.74
CA LEU A 164 -8.39 -0.87 -1.87
C LEU A 164 -7.66 -1.70 -2.92
N TRP A 165 -7.25 -1.08 -4.02
CA TRP A 165 -6.37 -1.69 -5.01
C TRP A 165 -5.07 -2.19 -4.37
N ALA A 166 -4.43 -1.39 -3.50
CA ALA A 166 -3.20 -1.79 -2.84
C ALA A 166 -3.41 -2.99 -1.90
N VAL A 167 -4.55 -3.05 -1.21
CA VAL A 167 -4.94 -4.21 -0.39
C VAL A 167 -5.13 -5.46 -1.24
N LEU A 168 -5.87 -5.36 -2.35
CA LEU A 168 -6.09 -6.49 -3.27
C LEU A 168 -4.78 -6.94 -3.95
N ALA A 169 -3.88 -6.00 -4.25
CA ALA A 169 -2.55 -6.30 -4.75
C ALA A 169 -1.74 -7.11 -3.73
N TRP A 170 -1.75 -6.71 -2.45
CA TRP A 170 -1.12 -7.46 -1.38
C TRP A 170 -1.72 -8.85 -1.20
N LEU A 171 -3.05 -8.99 -1.17
CA LEU A 171 -3.71 -10.28 -1.08
C LEU A 171 -3.34 -11.20 -2.25
N SER A 172 -3.20 -10.64 -3.46
CA SER A 172 -2.75 -11.38 -4.64
C SER A 172 -1.31 -11.89 -4.49
N VAL A 173 -0.41 -11.06 -3.94
CA VAL A 173 0.97 -11.46 -3.61
C VAL A 173 0.98 -12.58 -2.58
N LEU A 174 0.24 -12.44 -1.48
CA LEU A 174 0.17 -13.45 -0.41
C LEU A 174 -0.38 -14.78 -0.92
N ALA A 175 -1.46 -14.74 -1.72
CA ALA A 175 -2.05 -15.93 -2.32
C ALA A 175 -1.10 -16.63 -3.30
N ASN A 176 -0.31 -15.87 -4.08
CA ASN A 176 0.62 -16.45 -5.04
C ASN A 176 1.91 -16.99 -4.37
N GLN A 177 2.43 -16.27 -3.38
CA GLN A 177 3.72 -16.59 -2.74
C GLN A 177 3.59 -17.55 -1.56
N ASN A 178 2.37 -17.78 -1.06
CA ASN A 178 2.06 -18.60 0.10
C ASN A 178 2.99 -18.25 1.30
N CYS A 179 3.15 -16.95 1.56
CA CYS A 179 3.90 -16.39 2.68
C CYS A 179 3.03 -15.48 3.54
N SER A 180 3.39 -15.34 4.81
CA SER A 180 2.89 -14.26 5.66
C SER A 180 3.47 -12.91 5.23
N VAL A 181 2.80 -11.81 5.58
CA VAL A 181 3.26 -10.44 5.30
C VAL A 181 4.71 -10.21 5.76
N GLU A 182 5.02 -10.63 6.99
CA GLU A 182 6.35 -10.49 7.58
C GLU A 182 7.41 -11.31 6.83
N GLU A 183 7.09 -12.53 6.41
CA GLU A 183 8.00 -13.35 5.61
C GLU A 183 8.26 -12.75 4.24
N CYS A 184 7.22 -12.24 3.55
CA CYS A 184 7.41 -11.62 2.24
C CYS A 184 8.32 -10.36 2.36
N ILE A 185 8.15 -9.56 3.43
CA ILE A 185 9.01 -8.40 3.73
C ILE A 185 10.44 -8.82 4.10
N LYS A 186 10.62 -9.84 4.95
CA LYS A 186 11.95 -10.34 5.32
C LYS A 186 12.69 -10.94 4.13
N LYS A 187 12.01 -11.67 3.25
CA LYS A 187 12.56 -12.16 1.97
C LYS A 187 13.02 -10.98 1.11
N HIS A 188 12.20 -9.94 0.98
CA HIS A 188 12.57 -8.72 0.26
C HIS A 188 13.85 -8.08 0.84
N TRP A 189 13.94 -7.93 2.16
CA TRP A 189 15.15 -7.38 2.80
C TRP A 189 16.39 -8.26 2.61
N GLN A 190 16.23 -9.60 2.59
CA GLN A 190 17.34 -10.52 2.30
C GLN A 190 17.83 -10.36 0.85
N THR A 191 16.92 -10.19 -0.11
CA THR A 191 17.26 -10.06 -1.53
C THR A 191 17.85 -8.69 -1.88
N TYR A 192 17.28 -7.61 -1.36
CA TYR A 192 17.60 -6.24 -1.80
C TYR A 192 18.38 -5.42 -0.76
N GLY A 193 18.42 -5.88 0.50
CA GLY A 193 18.80 -5.08 1.65
C GLY A 193 17.59 -4.32 2.21
N ARG A 194 17.74 -3.77 3.42
CA ARG A 194 16.69 -3.02 4.11
C ARG A 194 16.97 -1.52 4.09
N ASN A 195 16.02 -0.73 3.58
CA ASN A 195 16.03 0.72 3.67
C ASN A 195 15.29 1.16 4.95
N PHE A 196 16.01 1.34 6.06
CA PHE A 196 15.41 1.91 7.27
C PHE A 196 14.85 3.30 6.97
N TYR A 197 13.59 3.52 7.30
CA TYR A 197 12.88 4.76 7.01
C TYR A 197 11.99 5.15 8.19
N THR A 198 11.98 6.44 8.50
CA THR A 198 11.06 7.06 9.45
C THR A 198 10.86 8.53 9.05
N ARG A 199 9.70 9.09 9.35
CA ARG A 199 9.36 10.49 9.05
C ARG A 199 8.92 11.19 10.33
N PHE A 200 9.55 12.32 10.62
CA PHE A 200 9.16 13.20 11.72
C PHE A 200 8.27 14.32 11.17
N GLY A 201 6.98 14.27 11.49
CA GLY A 201 6.02 15.31 11.11
C GLY A 201 5.81 16.32 12.24
N LYS A 202 6.61 17.40 12.29
CA LYS A 202 6.37 18.60 13.09
C LYS A 202 6.97 19.80 12.36
N PHE A 203 6.12 20.55 11.66
CA PHE A 203 6.50 21.85 11.10
C PHE A 203 5.63 22.91 11.76
N PHE A 204 6.27 23.90 12.37
CA PHE A 204 5.60 25.08 12.91
C PHE A 204 6.35 26.29 12.36
N ILE A 205 5.61 27.29 11.88
CA ILE A 205 6.14 28.63 11.65
C ILE A 205 5.63 29.44 12.83
N VAL A 206 6.54 29.98 13.63
CA VAL A 206 6.24 31.01 14.63
C VAL A 206 6.29 32.39 14.00
#